data_AF-A0A7L2B3R3-F1
#
_entry.id   AF-A0A7L2B3R3-F1
#
_cell.length_a   1.000
_cell.length_b   1.000
_cell.length_c   1.000
_cell.angle_alpha   90.00
_cell.angle_beta   90.00
_cell.angle_gamma   90.00
#
_symmetry.space_group_name_H-M   'P 1'
#
loop_
_entity.id
_entity.type
_entity.pdbx_description
1 polymer ?
#
loop_
_entity_poly.entity_id
_entity_poly.type
_entity_poly.pdbx_seq_one_letter_code
_entity_poly.pdbx_strand_id
1 'polypeptide(L)'
;SGGQYRPPHCLARYKSAILVAYRNQEKYLHHLLYYIHPFLQRQQLSYGIYLIQQVGNGTFNRAKLLNVGVREALKDEDWDCLLLHDVDLVPENDYNLYICDDYYPKHMASAMDKYQYTLPYKSFFGGVSALTPEHYMKMNGFPNTYWGSGGENDDIATRIQLAGMRIVRTSPQLGRYKVMDYNQEAETQEPWRRPTSHHDTRKTWKDDGMNSLEFKLLSRTKHPLYTNITVD
;
A
#
# COMPACT_ATOMS: atom_id res chain seq x y z
N SER A 1 -6.73 -21.16 2.81
CA SER A 1 -7.44 -20.05 3.49
C SER A 1 -6.44 -18.95 3.84
N GLY A 2 -6.90 -17.76 4.20
CA GLY A 2 -6.10 -16.57 4.50
C GLY A 2 -5.68 -15.73 3.28
N GLY A 3 -6.25 -15.99 2.10
CA GLY A 3 -5.85 -15.29 0.87
C GLY A 3 -4.44 -15.60 0.40
N GLN A 4 -3.95 -16.79 0.74
CA GLN A 4 -2.62 -17.25 0.36
C GLN A 4 -2.66 -18.08 -0.90
N TYR A 5 -1.64 -17.91 -1.74
CA TYR A 5 -1.45 -18.69 -2.96
C TYR A 5 0.04 -18.99 -3.15
N ARG A 6 0.33 -20.19 -3.65
CA ARG A 6 1.63 -20.61 -4.17
C ARG A 6 1.40 -21.31 -5.51
N PRO A 7 2.24 -21.07 -6.54
CA PRO A 7 2.09 -21.76 -7.82
C PRO A 7 2.15 -23.29 -7.64
N PRO A 8 1.24 -24.06 -8.25
CA PRO A 8 1.18 -25.51 -8.03
C PRO A 8 2.25 -26.30 -8.79
N HIS A 9 2.89 -25.70 -9.79
CA HIS A 9 3.78 -26.38 -10.74
C HIS A 9 5.21 -25.83 -10.75
N CYS A 10 5.54 -24.88 -9.89
CA CYS A 10 6.88 -24.32 -9.76
C CYS A 10 7.09 -23.70 -8.37
N LEU A 11 8.35 -23.47 -8.02
CA LEU A 11 8.70 -22.65 -6.88
C LEU A 11 8.64 -21.18 -7.30
N ALA A 12 7.85 -20.38 -6.59
CA ALA A 12 7.78 -18.95 -6.83
C ALA A 12 9.14 -18.31 -6.53
N ARG A 13 9.62 -17.46 -7.43
CA ARG A 13 10.85 -16.68 -7.23
C ARG A 13 10.71 -15.59 -6.17
N TYR A 14 9.49 -15.07 -6.00
CA TYR A 14 9.20 -13.96 -5.10
C TYR A 14 8.00 -14.26 -4.22
N LYS A 15 8.10 -13.82 -2.96
CA LYS A 15 7.05 -13.83 -1.95
C LYS A 15 6.58 -12.40 -1.68
N SER A 16 5.31 -12.10 -1.94
CA SER A 16 4.74 -10.75 -1.76
C SER A 16 3.60 -10.73 -0.74
N ALA A 17 3.70 -9.87 0.27
CA ALA A 17 2.60 -9.53 1.17
C ALA A 17 1.83 -8.31 0.62
N ILE A 18 0.54 -8.47 0.35
CA ILE A 18 -0.33 -7.38 -0.09
C ILE A 18 -1.07 -6.85 1.13
N LEU A 19 -0.76 -5.63 1.53
CA LEU A 19 -1.24 -4.95 2.73
C LEU A 19 -2.26 -3.88 2.33
N VAL A 20 -3.51 -4.10 2.72
CA VAL A 20 -4.64 -3.23 2.36
C VAL A 20 -5.19 -2.57 3.62
N ALA A 21 -4.97 -1.28 3.77
CA ALA A 21 -5.61 -0.49 4.85
C ALA A 21 -7.09 -0.30 4.53
N TYR A 22 -7.97 -0.56 5.50
CA TYR A 22 -9.40 -0.70 5.23
C TYR A 22 -10.30 -0.19 6.37
N ARG A 23 -11.42 0.44 5.99
CA ARG A 23 -12.53 0.78 6.89
C ARG A 23 -13.84 0.93 6.11
N ASN A 24 -14.82 0.06 6.38
CA ASN A 24 -16.23 0.16 5.92
C ASN A 24 -16.40 0.42 4.40
N GLN A 25 -15.60 -0.25 3.57
CA GLN A 25 -15.58 -0.09 2.10
C GLN A 25 -15.83 -1.43 1.38
N GLU A 26 -16.86 -2.17 1.78
CA GLU A 26 -17.08 -3.56 1.34
C GLU A 26 -17.19 -3.71 -0.17
N LYS A 27 -17.86 -2.75 -0.83
CA LYS A 27 -17.98 -2.72 -2.29
C LYS A 27 -16.60 -2.73 -2.95
N TYR A 28 -15.68 -1.86 -2.51
CA TYR A 28 -14.33 -1.80 -3.07
C TYR A 28 -13.53 -3.06 -2.77
N LEU A 29 -13.64 -3.59 -1.55
CA LEU A 29 -12.96 -4.83 -1.19
C LEU A 29 -13.36 -6.00 -2.10
N HIS A 30 -14.66 -6.17 -2.37
CA HIS A 30 -15.14 -7.24 -3.24
C HIS A 30 -14.60 -7.10 -4.66
N HIS A 31 -14.60 -5.90 -5.23
CA HIS A 31 -14.06 -5.67 -6.57
C HIS A 31 -12.54 -5.86 -6.60
N LEU A 32 -11.80 -5.36 -5.60
CA LEU A 32 -10.36 -5.59 -5.49
C LEU A 32 -10.05 -7.08 -5.48
N LEU A 33 -10.67 -7.86 -4.59
CA LEU A 33 -10.42 -9.30 -4.47
C LEU A 33 -10.76 -10.05 -5.76
N TYR A 34 -11.83 -9.65 -6.45
CA TYR A 34 -12.22 -10.25 -7.73
C TYR A 34 -11.12 -10.09 -8.80
N TYR A 35 -10.51 -8.92 -8.91
CA TYR A 35 -9.48 -8.67 -9.93
C TYR A 35 -8.06 -9.07 -9.50
N ILE A 36 -7.70 -8.84 -8.23
CA ILE A 36 -6.32 -8.97 -7.78
C ILE A 36 -5.86 -10.43 -7.67
N HIS A 37 -6.76 -11.36 -7.31
CA HIS A 37 -6.39 -12.77 -7.19
C HIS A 37 -5.95 -13.39 -8.53
N PRO A 38 -6.76 -13.33 -9.60
CA PRO A 38 -6.33 -13.82 -10.91
C PRO A 38 -5.07 -13.10 -11.42
N PHE A 39 -4.98 -11.78 -11.20
CA PHE A 39 -3.81 -10.98 -11.57
C PHE A 39 -2.52 -11.52 -10.92
N LEU A 40 -2.51 -11.70 -9.59
CA LEU A 40 -1.33 -12.19 -8.87
C LEU A 40 -0.99 -13.65 -9.21
N GLN A 41 -2.01 -14.49 -9.45
CA GLN A 41 -1.82 -15.89 -9.81
C GLN A 41 -1.14 -16.04 -11.17
N ARG A 42 -1.50 -15.21 -12.16
CA ARG A 42 -0.85 -15.18 -13.49
C ARG A 42 0.62 -14.79 -13.42
N GLN A 43 1.01 -14.00 -12.41
CA GLN A 43 2.41 -13.62 -12.16
C GLN A 43 3.24 -14.72 -11.48
N GLN A 44 2.63 -15.86 -11.13
CA GLN A 44 3.29 -16.98 -10.46
C GLN A 44 4.02 -16.59 -9.15
N LEU A 45 3.45 -15.65 -8.41
CA LEU A 45 3.96 -15.22 -7.10
C LEU A 45 3.51 -16.19 -6.00
N SER A 46 4.33 -16.33 -4.96
CA SER A 46 3.84 -16.76 -3.65
C SER A 46 3.32 -15.51 -2.96
N TYR A 47 2.05 -15.45 -2.56
CA TYR A 47 1.52 -14.23 -1.97
C TYR A 47 0.52 -14.48 -0.85
N GLY A 48 0.32 -13.45 -0.03
CA GLY A 48 -0.72 -13.37 0.99
C GLY A 48 -1.38 -12.00 0.99
N ILE A 49 -2.71 -11.96 1.11
CA ILE A 49 -3.48 -10.71 1.21
C ILE A 49 -3.89 -10.47 2.66
N TYR A 50 -3.50 -9.32 3.19
CA TYR A 50 -3.78 -8.85 4.54
C TYR A 50 -4.68 -7.63 4.47
N LEU A 51 -5.87 -7.74 5.04
CA LEU A 51 -6.80 -6.64 5.20
C LEU A 51 -6.66 -6.08 6.62
N ILE A 52 -6.18 -4.86 6.76
CA ILE A 52 -5.98 -4.20 8.05
C ILE A 52 -7.19 -3.31 8.30
N GLN A 53 -8.10 -3.82 9.11
CA GLN A 53 -9.38 -3.19 9.41
C GLN A 53 -9.27 -2.33 10.68
N GLN A 54 -9.47 -1.03 10.50
CA GLN A 54 -9.65 -0.10 11.63
C GLN A 54 -11.08 -0.21 12.18
N VAL A 55 -11.21 -0.37 13.50
CA VAL A 55 -12.52 -0.33 14.16
C VAL A 55 -12.93 1.08 14.57
N GLY A 56 -14.22 1.23 14.89
CA GLY A 56 -14.78 2.47 15.42
C GLY A 56 -14.95 3.57 14.37
N ASN A 57 -15.36 4.74 14.86
CA ASN A 57 -15.69 5.90 14.05
C ASN A 57 -14.61 6.99 14.09
N GLY A 58 -13.48 6.74 14.76
CA GLY A 58 -12.34 7.65 14.79
C GLY A 58 -11.76 7.85 13.38
N THR A 59 -11.08 8.97 13.15
CA THR A 59 -10.53 9.32 11.83
C THR A 59 -9.68 8.19 11.24
N PHE A 60 -9.79 7.95 9.94
CA PHE A 60 -9.02 6.90 9.27
C PHE A 60 -7.54 7.25 9.25
N ASN A 61 -6.68 6.29 9.58
CA ASN A 61 -5.23 6.46 9.53
C ASN A 61 -4.57 5.40 8.66
N ARG A 62 -4.57 5.66 7.36
CA ARG A 62 -4.04 4.75 6.34
C ARG A 62 -2.60 4.33 6.63
N ALA A 63 -1.73 5.30 6.93
CA ALA A 63 -0.31 5.09 7.11
C ALA A 63 -0.01 4.19 8.32
N LYS A 64 -0.68 4.45 9.46
CA LYS A 64 -0.59 3.62 10.66
C LYS A 64 -1.11 2.19 10.43
N LEU A 65 -2.23 2.03 9.72
CA LEU A 65 -2.75 0.69 9.39
C LEU A 65 -1.80 -0.11 8.50
N LEU A 66 -1.10 0.56 7.58
CA LEU A 66 -0.07 -0.12 6.78
C LEU A 66 1.12 -0.56 7.63
N ASN A 67 1.57 0.25 8.59
CA ASN A 67 2.57 -0.16 9.59
C ASN A 67 2.11 -1.40 10.38
N VAL A 68 0.84 -1.42 10.83
CA VAL A 68 0.21 -2.60 11.46
C VAL A 68 0.30 -3.82 10.54
N GLY A 69 -0.06 -3.64 9.28
CA GLY A 69 -0.03 -4.70 8.26
C GLY A 69 1.37 -5.29 8.09
N VAL A 70 2.40 -4.44 8.00
CA VAL A 70 3.80 -4.89 7.94
C VAL A 70 4.16 -5.68 9.19
N ARG A 71 3.87 -5.15 10.38
CA ARG A 71 4.19 -5.81 11.65
C ARG A 71 3.55 -7.20 11.78
N GLU A 72 2.31 -7.36 11.34
CA GLU A 72 1.61 -8.64 11.45
C GLU A 72 1.96 -9.60 10.31
N ALA A 73 2.15 -9.12 9.07
CA ALA A 73 2.49 -9.97 7.93
C ALA A 73 3.88 -10.62 8.10
N LEU A 74 4.86 -9.88 8.65
CA LEU A 74 6.21 -10.39 8.92
C LEU A 74 6.26 -11.49 10.01
N LYS A 75 5.15 -11.75 10.72
CA LYS A 75 5.08 -12.89 11.67
C LYS A 75 4.77 -14.21 10.98
N ASP A 76 4.26 -14.17 9.74
CA ASP A 76 3.77 -15.36 9.04
C ASP A 76 4.80 -15.99 8.10
N GLU A 77 5.65 -15.17 7.49
CA GLU A 77 6.54 -15.56 6.41
C GLU A 77 7.64 -14.52 6.25
N ASP A 78 8.81 -14.96 5.78
CA ASP A 78 9.90 -14.09 5.33
C ASP A 78 9.55 -13.54 3.94
N TRP A 79 8.76 -12.47 3.91
CA TRP A 79 8.32 -11.82 2.69
C TRP A 79 9.47 -11.09 1.98
N ASP A 80 9.65 -11.32 0.69
CA ASP A 80 10.63 -10.58 -0.12
C ASP A 80 10.13 -9.14 -0.39
N CYS A 81 8.81 -8.97 -0.47
CA CYS A 81 8.20 -7.72 -0.85
C CYS A 81 6.92 -7.39 -0.08
N LEU A 82 6.82 -6.14 0.35
CA LEU A 82 5.64 -5.54 0.98
C LEU A 82 4.96 -4.64 -0.05
N LEU A 83 3.73 -4.97 -0.44
CA LEU A 83 2.88 -4.19 -1.33
C LEU A 83 1.87 -3.42 -0.48
N LEU A 84 2.01 -2.11 -0.42
CA LEU A 84 1.13 -1.22 0.33
C LEU A 84 0.10 -0.64 -0.62
N HIS A 85 -1.15 -1.01 -0.42
CA HIS A 85 -2.15 -0.98 -1.48
C HIS A 85 -3.47 -0.33 -1.01
N ASP A 86 -3.97 0.62 -1.79
CA ASP A 86 -5.29 1.23 -1.56
C ASP A 86 -6.40 0.28 -2.01
N VAL A 87 -7.48 0.17 -1.25
CA VAL A 87 -8.54 -0.82 -1.53
C VAL A 87 -9.31 -0.51 -2.83
N ASP A 88 -9.29 0.73 -3.30
CA ASP A 88 -10.05 1.23 -4.45
C ASP A 88 -9.28 1.19 -5.78
N LEU A 89 -8.03 0.69 -5.79
CA LEU A 89 -7.20 0.66 -6.99
C LEU A 89 -7.09 -0.74 -7.59
N VAL A 90 -7.16 -0.85 -8.92
CA VAL A 90 -6.94 -2.11 -9.64
C VAL A 90 -5.92 -1.90 -10.77
N PRO A 91 -4.87 -2.74 -10.89
CA PRO A 91 -3.91 -2.63 -11.98
C PRO A 91 -4.55 -3.00 -13.33
N GLU A 92 -4.23 -2.24 -14.37
CA GLU A 92 -4.76 -2.47 -15.73
C GLU A 92 -3.87 -3.38 -16.59
N ASN A 93 -2.67 -3.71 -16.12
CA ASN A 93 -1.67 -4.41 -16.91
C ASN A 93 -0.93 -5.48 -16.08
N ASP A 94 -1.07 -6.75 -16.47
CA ASP A 94 -0.45 -7.90 -15.80
C ASP A 94 1.08 -7.87 -15.79
N TYR A 95 1.71 -7.11 -16.68
CA TYR A 95 3.16 -6.90 -16.70
C TYR A 95 3.65 -5.93 -15.61
N ASN A 96 2.76 -5.28 -14.86
CA ASN A 96 3.12 -4.60 -13.62
C ASN A 96 3.32 -5.62 -12.49
N LEU A 97 4.47 -6.29 -12.50
CA LEU A 97 4.77 -7.36 -11.54
C LEU A 97 4.74 -6.85 -10.10
N TYR A 98 3.96 -7.50 -9.22
CA TYR A 98 3.83 -7.17 -7.79
C TYR A 98 5.03 -7.70 -7.00
N ILE A 99 6.19 -7.18 -7.36
CA ILE A 99 7.50 -7.45 -6.78
C ILE A 99 8.20 -6.12 -6.50
N CYS A 100 9.17 -6.18 -5.60
CA CYS A 100 9.95 -5.04 -5.21
C CYS A 100 11.07 -4.78 -6.22
N ASP A 101 11.57 -3.55 -6.21
CA ASP A 101 12.87 -3.24 -6.81
C ASP A 101 13.94 -3.50 -5.74
N ASP A 102 15.07 -4.09 -6.16
CA ASP A 102 16.12 -4.54 -5.24
C ASP A 102 16.90 -3.38 -4.62
N TYR A 103 16.85 -2.18 -5.22
CA TYR A 103 17.67 -1.04 -4.79
C TYR A 103 16.86 0.06 -4.11
N TYR A 104 15.59 0.24 -4.51
CA TYR A 104 14.81 1.41 -4.13
C TYR A 104 13.32 1.14 -3.94
N PRO A 105 12.62 1.90 -3.07
CA PRO A 105 11.16 1.90 -2.99
C PRO A 105 10.50 2.18 -4.35
N LYS A 106 9.59 1.31 -4.75
CA LYS A 106 8.96 1.33 -6.08
C LYS A 106 7.53 1.82 -6.00
N HIS A 107 7.22 2.88 -6.75
CA HIS A 107 5.86 3.36 -6.95
C HIS A 107 5.21 2.56 -8.08
N MET A 108 4.20 1.77 -7.73
CA MET A 108 3.54 0.84 -8.65
C MET A 108 2.45 1.55 -9.44
N ALA A 109 1.65 2.39 -8.77
CA ALA A 109 0.54 3.15 -9.36
C ALA A 109 1.00 4.50 -9.92
N SER A 110 1.93 4.47 -10.88
CA SER A 110 2.54 5.67 -11.45
C SER A 110 1.63 6.46 -12.39
N ALA A 111 0.55 5.84 -12.89
CA ALA A 111 -0.45 6.45 -13.76
C ALA A 111 -1.86 6.01 -13.36
N MET A 112 -2.63 6.84 -12.67
CA MET A 112 -4.02 6.52 -12.31
C MET A 112 -5.00 7.25 -13.22
N ASP A 113 -6.12 6.61 -13.54
CA ASP A 113 -7.16 7.17 -14.40
C ASP A 113 -7.77 8.48 -13.87
N LYS A 114 -7.95 8.60 -12.53
CA LYS A 114 -8.39 9.87 -11.90
C LYS A 114 -7.45 11.05 -12.16
N TYR A 115 -6.18 10.77 -12.43
CA TYR A 115 -5.17 11.77 -12.79
C TYR A 115 -4.89 11.78 -14.29
N GLN A 116 -5.82 11.29 -15.11
CA GLN A 116 -5.67 11.19 -16.56
C GLN A 116 -4.38 10.43 -16.95
N TYR A 117 -4.04 9.39 -16.19
CA TYR A 117 -2.82 8.61 -16.34
C TYR A 117 -1.52 9.43 -16.27
N THR A 118 -1.57 10.59 -15.62
CA THR A 118 -0.43 11.47 -15.39
C THR A 118 -0.06 11.47 -13.91
N LEU A 119 1.24 11.52 -13.62
CA LEU A 119 1.71 11.61 -12.24
C LEU A 119 1.32 12.98 -11.65
N PRO A 120 0.64 13.06 -10.49
CA PRO A 120 0.20 14.33 -9.92
C PRO A 120 1.34 15.32 -9.65
N TYR A 121 2.44 14.81 -9.07
CA TYR A 121 3.67 15.58 -8.81
C TYR A 121 4.84 14.64 -8.53
N LYS A 122 6.08 15.14 -8.64
CA LYS A 122 7.32 14.33 -8.63
C LYS A 122 7.54 13.51 -7.36
N SER A 123 7.12 14.00 -6.19
CA SER A 123 7.24 13.27 -4.91
C SER A 123 6.07 12.34 -4.62
N PHE A 124 5.04 12.28 -5.48
CA PHE A 124 3.87 11.45 -5.23
C PHE A 124 4.24 9.97 -5.13
N PHE A 125 3.80 9.33 -4.04
CA PHE A 125 4.06 7.93 -3.70
C PHE A 125 2.80 7.22 -3.14
N GLY A 126 1.62 7.78 -3.40
CA GLY A 126 0.33 7.22 -2.97
C GLY A 126 -0.21 6.15 -3.93
N GLY A 127 -1.35 5.56 -3.58
CA GLY A 127 -1.97 4.48 -4.33
C GLY A 127 -1.38 3.13 -3.97
N VAL A 128 -0.55 2.58 -4.86
CA VAL A 128 0.13 1.30 -4.66
C VAL A 128 1.65 1.49 -4.70
N SER A 129 2.35 0.97 -3.71
CA SER A 129 3.80 1.02 -3.60
C SER A 129 4.38 -0.32 -3.13
N ALA A 130 5.63 -0.59 -3.49
CA ALA A 130 6.35 -1.81 -3.15
C ALA A 130 7.68 -1.47 -2.46
N LEU A 131 7.91 -2.05 -1.29
CA LEU A 131 9.14 -1.91 -0.52
C LEU A 131 9.59 -3.27 0.01
N THR A 132 10.88 -3.56 -0.03
CA THR A 132 11.41 -4.72 0.71
C THR A 132 11.24 -4.44 2.21
N PRO A 133 11.19 -5.47 3.07
CA PRO A 133 11.21 -5.26 4.51
C PRO A 133 12.40 -4.39 4.97
N GLU A 134 13.56 -4.55 4.34
CA GLU A 134 14.74 -3.72 4.61
C GLU A 134 14.49 -2.24 4.26
N HIS A 135 13.98 -1.94 3.06
CA HIS A 135 13.63 -0.57 2.66
C HIS A 135 12.65 0.05 3.66
N TYR A 136 11.62 -0.71 4.06
CA TYR A 136 10.60 -0.25 4.98
C TYR A 136 11.17 0.09 6.36
N MET A 137 12.00 -0.79 6.92
CA MET A 137 12.62 -0.57 8.23
C MET A 137 13.67 0.55 8.20
N LYS A 138 14.44 0.68 7.10
CA LYS A 138 15.46 1.73 6.93
C LYS A 138 14.88 3.14 7.01
N MET A 139 13.61 3.30 6.61
CA MET A 139 12.89 4.58 6.68
C MET A 139 12.01 4.73 7.93
N ASN A 140 12.16 3.83 8.92
CA ASN A 140 11.29 3.74 10.10
C ASN A 140 9.80 3.57 9.75
N GLY A 141 9.51 2.87 8.64
CA GLY A 141 8.17 2.74 8.07
C GLY A 141 7.45 4.07 7.82
N PHE A 142 6.13 4.03 7.90
CA PHE A 142 5.26 5.17 7.59
C PHE A 142 4.95 5.98 8.86
N PRO A 143 4.53 7.26 8.73
CA PRO A 143 4.16 8.05 9.91
C PRO A 143 2.86 7.55 10.55
N ASN A 144 2.76 7.55 11.88
CA ASN A 144 1.55 7.15 12.60
C ASN A 144 0.64 8.33 12.94
N THR A 145 1.09 9.58 12.80
CA THR A 145 0.35 10.76 13.30
C THR A 145 -0.56 11.42 12.26
N TYR A 146 -0.68 10.85 11.07
CA TYR A 146 -1.53 11.39 10.00
C TYR A 146 -2.96 10.84 10.08
N TRP A 147 -3.85 11.64 10.63
CA TRP A 147 -5.27 11.32 10.77
C TRP A 147 -6.09 12.07 9.74
N GLY A 148 -6.68 11.36 8.78
CA GLY A 148 -7.51 11.94 7.72
C GLY A 148 -6.78 12.04 6.38
N SER A 149 -7.23 12.95 5.52
CA SER A 149 -6.72 13.09 4.16
C SER A 149 -5.55 14.08 4.09
N GLY A 150 -4.39 13.59 3.68
CA GLY A 150 -3.36 14.42 3.05
C GLY A 150 -2.05 14.54 3.82
N GLY A 151 -0.98 14.77 3.06
CA GLY A 151 0.38 15.03 3.55
C GLY A 151 1.19 13.79 3.90
N GLU A 152 0.57 12.62 4.15
CA GLU A 152 1.30 11.42 4.55
C GLU A 152 2.19 10.90 3.42
N ASN A 153 1.73 11.02 2.17
CA ASN A 153 2.51 10.61 0.99
C ASN A 153 3.78 11.46 0.81
N ASP A 154 3.73 12.74 1.17
CA ASP A 154 4.88 13.64 1.10
C ASP A 154 5.88 13.40 2.23
N ASP A 155 5.38 13.03 3.41
CA ASP A 155 6.20 12.59 4.53
C ASP A 155 6.96 11.31 4.15
N ILE A 156 6.24 10.30 3.64
CA ILE A 156 6.81 9.04 3.15
C ILE A 156 7.89 9.30 2.09
N ALA A 157 7.61 10.15 1.10
CA ALA A 157 8.59 10.50 0.07
C ALA A 157 9.83 11.19 0.66
N THR A 158 9.65 12.03 1.67
CA THR A 158 10.74 12.69 2.39
C THR A 158 11.56 11.69 3.20
N ARG A 159 10.92 10.73 3.89
CA ARG A 159 11.58 9.63 4.61
C ARG A 159 12.44 8.78 3.69
N ILE A 160 11.94 8.44 2.51
CA ILE A 160 12.70 7.70 1.49
C ILE A 160 14.01 8.45 1.18
N GLN A 161 13.94 9.76 0.95
CA GLN A 161 15.13 10.59 0.69
C GLN A 161 16.07 10.68 1.89
N LEU A 162 15.52 10.88 3.10
CA LEU A 162 16.31 10.96 4.34
C LEU A 162 17.02 9.64 4.68
N ALA A 163 16.43 8.51 4.30
CA ALA A 163 17.01 7.18 4.38
C ALA A 163 18.07 6.91 3.27
N GLY A 164 18.39 7.91 2.45
CA GLY A 164 19.37 7.79 1.36
C GLY A 164 18.87 6.97 0.17
N MET A 165 17.56 6.80 0.04
CA MET A 165 16.91 6.10 -1.07
C MET A 165 16.25 7.10 -2.02
N ARG A 166 15.78 6.62 -3.17
CA ARG A 166 14.97 7.39 -4.12
C ARG A 166 13.72 6.59 -4.48
N ILE A 167 12.73 7.27 -5.06
CA ILE A 167 11.55 6.60 -5.62
C ILE A 167 11.88 6.15 -7.04
N VAL A 168 11.76 4.85 -7.31
CA VAL A 168 11.69 4.32 -8.67
C VAL A 168 10.23 4.12 -9.05
N ARG A 169 9.89 4.17 -10.34
CA ARG A 169 8.50 4.07 -10.80
C ARG A 169 8.39 2.98 -11.85
N THR A 170 7.30 2.22 -11.78
CA THR A 170 6.84 1.44 -12.94
C THR A 170 6.60 2.41 -14.10
N SER A 171 6.97 2.03 -15.32
CA SER A 171 6.74 2.87 -16.50
C SER A 171 5.24 3.21 -16.63
N PRO A 172 4.85 4.41 -17.10
CA PRO A 172 3.44 4.81 -17.15
C PRO A 172 2.53 3.92 -17.99
N GLN A 173 3.08 3.14 -18.94
CA GLN A 173 2.32 2.17 -19.74
C GLN A 173 1.98 0.89 -18.96
N LEU A 174 2.83 0.51 -18.00
CA LEU A 174 2.64 -0.67 -17.15
C LEU A 174 1.97 -0.29 -15.82
N GLY A 175 2.30 0.88 -15.27
CA GLY A 175 1.84 1.39 -13.98
C GLY A 175 0.44 2.02 -14.02
N ARG A 176 -0.41 1.59 -14.96
CA ARG A 176 -1.78 2.07 -15.08
C ARG A 176 -2.69 1.42 -14.05
N TYR A 177 -3.47 2.25 -13.36
CA TYR A 177 -4.46 1.80 -12.39
C TYR A 177 -5.79 2.50 -12.60
N LYS A 178 -6.86 1.73 -12.42
CA LYS A 178 -8.23 2.19 -12.38
C LYS A 178 -8.66 2.41 -10.93
N VAL A 179 -9.22 3.58 -10.64
CA VAL A 179 -9.93 3.85 -9.38
C VAL A 179 -11.38 3.37 -9.50
N MET A 180 -11.83 2.57 -8.54
CA MET A 180 -13.18 2.01 -8.52
C MET A 180 -14.22 3.08 -8.14
N ASP A 181 -15.35 3.09 -8.86
CA ASP A 181 -16.43 4.08 -8.72
C ASP A 181 -15.97 5.55 -8.78
N TYR A 182 -14.94 5.87 -9.57
CA TYR A 182 -14.57 7.25 -9.85
C TYR A 182 -15.69 7.98 -10.61
N ASN A 183 -16.52 8.74 -9.88
CA ASN A 183 -17.47 9.69 -10.46
C ASN A 183 -16.71 10.93 -10.95
N GLN A 184 -16.36 10.96 -12.24
CA GLN A 184 -15.71 12.09 -12.92
C GLN A 184 -16.41 13.45 -12.69
N GLU A 185 -17.72 13.44 -12.46
CA GLU A 185 -18.53 14.64 -12.24
C GLU A 185 -18.31 15.29 -10.86
N ALA A 186 -17.80 14.56 -9.86
CA ALA A 186 -17.68 15.07 -8.49
C ALA A 186 -16.31 15.72 -8.18
N GLU A 187 -15.23 15.31 -8.86
CA GLU A 187 -13.85 15.74 -8.57
C GLU A 187 -13.22 16.65 -9.64
N THR A 188 -13.99 17.09 -10.64
CA THR A 188 -13.54 18.00 -11.70
C THR A 188 -13.23 19.43 -11.22
N GLN A 189 -13.31 19.73 -9.91
CA GLN A 189 -13.25 21.11 -9.41
C GLN A 189 -11.95 21.54 -8.70
N GLU A 190 -11.04 20.65 -8.34
CA GLU A 190 -9.79 21.03 -7.68
C GLU A 190 -8.57 20.52 -8.49
N PRO A 191 -7.65 21.38 -8.95
CA PRO A 191 -6.39 20.92 -9.48
C PRO A 191 -5.73 20.05 -8.42
N TRP A 192 -5.15 18.91 -8.81
CA TRP A 192 -4.48 17.96 -7.92
C TRP A 192 -3.23 18.58 -7.29
N ARG A 193 -3.45 19.50 -6.34
CA ARG A 193 -2.43 20.28 -5.67
C ARG A 193 -1.87 19.46 -4.53
N ARG A 194 -0.56 19.53 -4.40
CA ARG A 194 0.15 19.01 -3.23
C ARG A 194 -0.45 19.66 -1.97
N PRO A 195 -0.97 18.87 -1.01
CA PRO A 195 -1.47 19.42 0.25
C PRO A 195 -0.36 20.15 1.00
N THR A 196 -0.70 21.20 1.75
CA THR A 196 0.23 21.79 2.71
C THR A 196 0.46 20.82 3.86
N SER A 197 1.68 20.30 4.00
CA SER A 197 2.06 19.53 5.18
C SER A 197 2.38 20.48 6.33
N HIS A 198 1.68 20.33 7.45
CA HIS A 198 2.01 21.00 8.71
C HIS A 198 3.04 20.24 9.54
N HIS A 199 3.46 19.05 9.09
CA HIS A 199 4.44 18.21 9.76
C HIS A 199 5.84 18.43 9.21
N ASP A 200 6.81 18.55 10.12
CA ASP A 200 8.24 18.65 9.81
C ASP A 200 8.87 17.26 9.85
N THR A 201 8.77 16.53 8.73
CA THR A 201 9.26 15.14 8.60
C THR A 201 10.72 14.99 9.02
N ARG A 202 11.57 16.00 8.76
CA ARG A 202 13.00 15.95 9.11
C ARG A 202 13.23 15.84 10.62
N LYS A 203 12.32 16.40 11.41
CA LYS A 203 12.35 16.31 12.88
C LYS A 203 11.67 15.05 13.40
N THR A 204 10.56 14.64 12.79
CA THR A 204 9.69 13.60 13.38
C THR A 204 10.00 12.18 12.91
N TRP A 205 10.60 11.97 11.74
CA TRP A 205 10.64 10.63 11.14
C TRP A 205 11.39 9.55 11.93
N LYS A 206 12.30 9.96 12.82
CA LYS A 206 13.04 9.03 13.70
C LYS A 206 12.23 8.64 14.93
N ASP A 207 11.24 9.42 15.32
CA ASP A 207 10.47 9.24 16.55
C ASP A 207 9.03 8.77 16.29
N ASP A 208 8.47 9.11 15.12
CA ASP A 208 7.17 8.65 14.64
C ASP A 208 7.34 7.62 13.52
N GLY A 209 6.99 6.35 13.74
CA GLY A 209 7.08 5.31 12.72
C GLY A 209 6.90 3.90 13.26
N MET A 210 7.61 2.92 12.69
CA MET A 210 7.56 1.53 13.14
C MET A 210 8.01 1.37 14.60
N ASN A 211 8.97 2.18 15.05
CA ASN A 211 9.47 2.16 16.42
C ASN A 211 8.47 2.66 17.48
N SER A 212 7.52 3.52 17.10
CA SER A 212 6.48 4.07 17.99
C SER A 212 5.08 3.55 17.64
N LEU A 213 5.00 2.46 16.88
CA LEU A 213 3.73 1.86 16.46
C LEU A 213 2.99 1.21 17.64
N GLU A 214 1.98 1.92 18.13
CA GLU A 214 1.04 1.43 19.15
C GLU A 214 -0.32 1.08 18.53
N PHE A 215 -0.80 -0.13 18.79
CA PHE A 215 -2.16 -0.58 18.45
C PHE A 215 -2.57 -1.77 19.31
N LYS A 216 -3.88 -2.00 19.45
CA LYS A 216 -4.43 -3.19 20.06
C LYS A 216 -4.98 -4.13 18.99
N LEU A 217 -4.44 -5.34 18.92
CA LEU A 217 -4.99 -6.39 18.07
C LEU A 217 -6.28 -6.92 18.69
N LEU A 218 -7.41 -6.76 18.01
CA LEU A 218 -8.71 -7.22 18.49
C LEU A 218 -9.03 -8.62 17.98
N SER A 219 -8.77 -8.87 16.70
CA SER A 219 -8.96 -10.19 16.10
C SER A 219 -8.09 -10.40 14.87
N ARG A 220 -7.87 -11.67 14.55
CA ARG A 220 -7.16 -12.11 13.36
C ARG A 220 -7.86 -13.33 12.76
N THR A 221 -8.47 -13.16 11.60
CA THR A 221 -9.37 -14.17 11.00
C THR A 221 -8.94 -14.49 9.57
N LYS A 222 -8.76 -15.78 9.27
CA LYS A 222 -8.41 -16.25 7.91
C LYS A 222 -9.68 -16.54 7.11
N HIS A 223 -10.07 -15.63 6.22
CA HIS A 223 -11.12 -15.86 5.24
C HIS A 223 -10.59 -16.61 4.02
N PRO A 224 -11.43 -17.14 3.10
CA PRO A 224 -10.92 -17.82 1.92
C PRO A 224 -9.93 -16.97 1.10
N LEU A 225 -10.27 -15.68 0.88
CA LEU A 225 -9.57 -14.77 -0.03
C LEU A 225 -8.61 -13.78 0.65
N TYR A 226 -8.63 -13.63 1.96
CA TYR A 226 -7.72 -12.72 2.68
C TYR A 226 -7.61 -13.10 4.16
N THR A 227 -6.62 -12.54 4.84
CA THR A 227 -6.53 -12.54 6.30
C THR A 227 -6.98 -11.19 6.81
N ASN A 228 -8.06 -11.16 7.60
CA ASN A 228 -8.53 -9.95 8.27
C ASN A 228 -7.76 -9.74 9.58
N ILE A 229 -7.25 -8.53 9.78
CA ILE A 229 -6.56 -8.10 10.99
C ILE A 229 -7.31 -6.87 11.49
N THR A 230 -8.07 -7.05 12.56
CA THR A 230 -8.90 -5.99 13.13
C THR A 230 -8.18 -5.34 14.31
N VAL A 231 -7.99 -4.02 14.25
CA VAL A 231 -7.23 -3.24 15.24
C VAL A 231 -7.94 -1.99 15.71
N ASP A 232 -7.60 -1.58 16.94
CA ASP A 232 -7.90 -0.29 17.57
C ASP A 232 -6.60 0.50 17.76
#